data_AF-A0A5C6AXK3-F1
#
_entry.id   AF-A0A5C6AXK3-F1
#
_cell.length_a   1.000
_cell.length_b   1.000
_cell.length_c   1.000
_cell.angle_alpha   90.00
_cell.angle_beta   90.00
_cell.angle_gamma   90.00
#
_symmetry.space_group_name_H-M   'P 1'
#
loop_
_entity.id
_entity.type
_entity.pdbx_description
1 polymer ?
#
loop_
_entity_poly.entity_id
_entity_poly.type
_entity_poly.pdbx_seq_one_letter_code
_entity_poly.pdbx_strand_id
1 'polypeptide(L)'
;MASITTKRTKNLVDAEVQGSLLRRVALHWGVFFACNAVALLIWMRLFEQPDASWGDTFGDTMRRFLPFLIITTALIPAFVWDTLKLSNRFAGPMLRLRAALADIKEGRAVKPLTFRGSDFWQEIATNFNLAMKLDDRSGDTDANADQSADEAGQ
;
A
#
# COMPACT_ATOMS: atom_id res chain seq x y z
N MET A 1 4.61 -22.43 34.07
CA MET A 1 3.51 -21.79 33.32
C MET A 1 4.07 -21.27 32.00
N ALA A 2 3.82 -21.96 30.89
CA ALA A 2 4.34 -21.59 29.58
C ALA A 2 3.52 -20.42 29.00
N SER A 3 4.20 -19.32 28.70
CA SER A 3 3.58 -18.14 28.10
C SER A 3 3.21 -18.45 26.65
N ILE A 4 1.92 -18.45 26.33
CA ILE A 4 1.41 -18.66 24.97
C ILE A 4 1.69 -17.38 24.18
N THR A 5 2.83 -17.34 23.48
CA THR A 5 3.17 -16.28 22.53
C THR A 5 2.12 -16.27 21.43
N THR A 6 1.14 -15.38 21.57
CA THR A 6 0.08 -15.19 20.57
C THR A 6 0.71 -14.59 19.32
N LYS A 7 0.99 -15.44 18.34
CA LYS A 7 1.53 -15.06 17.03
C LYS A 7 0.50 -14.16 16.35
N ARG A 8 0.71 -12.83 16.36
CA ARG A 8 -0.13 -11.85 15.65
C ARG A 8 -0.09 -12.12 14.15
N THR A 9 -1.04 -12.90 13.66
CA THR A 9 -1.35 -13.04 12.23
C THR A 9 -2.14 -11.82 11.77
N LYS A 10 -1.45 -10.71 11.51
CA LYS A 10 -2.00 -9.64 10.65
C LYS A 10 -1.52 -9.89 9.22
N ASN A 11 -2.01 -10.99 8.64
CA ASN A 11 -1.93 -11.23 7.21
C ASN A 11 -3.24 -10.71 6.59
N LEU A 12 -3.11 -9.89 5.54
CA LEU A 12 -4.07 -9.78 4.43
C LEU A 12 -5.46 -9.12 4.63
N VAL A 13 -5.68 -8.18 5.55
CA VAL A 13 -6.98 -7.45 5.55
C VAL A 13 -7.03 -6.30 4.54
N ASP A 14 -5.90 -5.77 4.06
CA ASP A 14 -5.85 -4.75 2.99
C ASP A 14 -5.54 -5.33 1.60
N ALA A 15 -5.51 -6.66 1.48
CA ALA A 15 -5.14 -7.34 0.22
C ALA A 15 -6.25 -7.28 -0.84
N GLU A 16 -7.48 -6.97 -0.47
CA GLU A 16 -8.60 -6.92 -1.41
C GLU A 16 -8.60 -5.63 -2.25
N VAL A 17 -8.35 -4.47 -1.62
CA VAL A 17 -8.20 -3.18 -2.32
C VAL A 17 -6.87 -3.11 -3.07
N GLN A 18 -5.78 -3.64 -2.47
CA GLN A 18 -4.48 -3.72 -3.13
C GLN A 18 -4.44 -4.75 -4.26
N GLY A 19 -5.21 -5.84 -4.14
CA GLY A 19 -5.38 -6.85 -5.19
C GLY A 19 -6.12 -6.29 -6.41
N SER A 20 -7.08 -5.39 -6.21
CA SER A 20 -7.74 -4.64 -7.29
C SER A 20 -6.75 -3.77 -8.07
N LEU A 21 -5.90 -3.00 -7.36
CA LEU A 21 -4.87 -2.18 -8.00
C LEU A 21 -3.86 -3.07 -8.75
N LEU A 22 -3.42 -4.14 -8.12
CA LEU A 22 -2.46 -5.08 -8.70
C LEU A 22 -3.01 -5.75 -9.96
N ARG A 23 -4.26 -6.21 -9.91
CA ARG A 23 -4.95 -6.79 -11.07
C ARG A 23 -5.09 -5.77 -12.19
N ARG A 24 -5.42 -4.51 -11.89
CA ARG A 24 -5.45 -3.43 -12.90
C ARG A 24 -4.08 -3.23 -13.53
N VAL A 25 -3.00 -3.14 -12.75
CA VAL A 25 -1.64 -2.99 -13.28
C VAL A 25 -1.25 -4.17 -14.16
N ALA A 26 -1.50 -5.41 -13.70
CA ALA A 26 -1.23 -6.62 -14.47
C ALA A 26 -2.03 -6.68 -15.77
N LEU A 27 -3.31 -6.28 -15.75
CA LEU A 27 -4.15 -6.19 -16.95
C LEU A 27 -3.63 -5.15 -17.95
N HIS A 28 -3.27 -3.95 -17.48
CA HIS A 28 -2.70 -2.92 -18.36
C HIS A 28 -1.39 -3.39 -18.98
N TRP A 29 -0.55 -4.07 -18.20
CA TRP A 29 0.67 -4.70 -18.73
C TRP A 29 0.35 -5.76 -19.79
N GLY A 30 -0.58 -6.68 -19.52
CA GLY A 30 -0.99 -7.70 -20.49
C GLY A 30 -1.51 -7.09 -21.79
N VAL A 31 -2.36 -6.06 -21.70
CA VAL A 31 -2.85 -5.31 -22.87
C VAL A 31 -1.69 -4.62 -23.60
N PHE A 32 -0.78 -3.97 -22.87
CA PHE A 32 0.39 -3.31 -23.47
C PHE A 32 1.27 -4.31 -24.23
N PHE A 33 1.53 -5.49 -23.67
CA PHE A 33 2.28 -6.56 -24.35
C PHE A 33 1.54 -7.08 -25.57
N ALA A 34 0.23 -7.32 -25.47
CA ALA A 34 -0.57 -7.78 -26.59
C ALA A 34 -0.54 -6.76 -27.75
N CYS A 35 -0.74 -5.48 -27.44
CA CYS A 35 -0.63 -4.39 -28.41
C CYS A 35 0.76 -4.32 -29.05
N ASN A 36 1.84 -4.41 -28.25
CA ASN A 36 3.20 -4.42 -28.79
C ASN A 36 3.48 -5.64 -29.66
N ALA A 37 3.04 -6.84 -29.26
CA ALA A 37 3.21 -8.05 -30.04
C ALA A 37 2.47 -7.96 -31.38
N VAL A 38 1.23 -7.47 -31.38
CA VAL A 38 0.46 -7.24 -32.62
C VAL A 38 1.14 -6.18 -33.50
N ALA A 39 1.63 -5.08 -32.93
CA ALA A 39 2.34 -4.05 -33.67
C ALA A 39 3.62 -4.59 -34.33
N LEU A 40 4.40 -5.39 -33.61
CA LEU A 40 5.61 -6.05 -34.14
C LEU A 40 5.28 -7.06 -35.24
N LEU A 41 4.21 -7.84 -35.08
CA LEU A 41 3.75 -8.78 -36.10
C LEU A 41 3.33 -8.04 -37.38
N ILE A 42 2.56 -6.96 -37.26
CA ILE A 42 2.17 -6.13 -38.40
C ILE A 42 3.41 -5.51 -39.06
N TRP A 43 4.34 -4.99 -38.27
CA TRP A 43 5.59 -4.41 -38.77
C TRP A 43 6.41 -5.43 -39.56
N MET A 44 6.66 -6.60 -38.97
CA MET A 44 7.44 -7.66 -39.59
C MET A 44 6.79 -8.15 -40.89
N ARG A 45 5.45 -8.27 -40.90
CA ARG A 45 4.69 -8.63 -42.09
C ARG A 45 4.78 -7.57 -43.19
N LEU A 46 4.67 -6.30 -42.84
CA LEU A 46 4.57 -5.22 -43.82
C LEU A 46 5.94 -4.84 -44.41
N PHE A 47 7.03 -4.94 -43.61
CA PHE A 47 8.33 -4.39 -43.98
C PHE A 47 9.46 -5.42 -44.11
N GLU A 48 9.45 -6.54 -43.37
CA GLU A 48 10.55 -7.52 -43.42
C GLU A 48 10.19 -8.76 -44.27
N GLN A 49 8.96 -9.26 -44.18
CA GLN A 49 8.55 -10.50 -44.83
C GLN A 49 7.13 -10.41 -45.42
N PRO A 50 6.90 -9.67 -46.53
CA PRO A 50 5.57 -9.52 -47.14
C PRO A 50 5.04 -10.79 -47.82
N ASP A 51 5.93 -11.71 -48.21
CA ASP A 51 5.57 -12.94 -48.94
C ASP A 51 5.46 -14.19 -48.05
N ALA A 52 5.92 -14.11 -46.80
CA ALA A 52 5.85 -15.23 -45.85
C ALA A 52 4.40 -15.62 -45.49
N SER A 53 4.18 -16.81 -44.92
CA SER A 53 2.88 -17.13 -44.34
C SER A 53 2.74 -16.51 -42.94
N TRP A 54 1.50 -16.26 -42.48
CA TRP A 54 1.25 -15.76 -41.13
C TRP A 54 1.85 -16.65 -40.03
N GLY A 55 1.89 -17.97 -40.26
CA GLY A 55 2.49 -18.92 -39.33
C GLY A 55 4.01 -18.78 -39.22
N ASP A 56 4.68 -18.58 -40.36
CA ASP A 56 6.14 -18.41 -40.40
C ASP A 56 6.56 -17.09 -39.76
N THR A 57 5.87 -15.99 -40.08
CA THR A 57 6.13 -14.68 -39.47
C THR A 57 5.89 -14.72 -37.97
N PHE A 58 4.85 -15.42 -37.50
CA PHE A 58 4.60 -15.59 -36.06
C PHE A 58 5.70 -16.42 -35.39
N GLY A 59 6.11 -17.54 -35.99
CA GLY A 59 7.17 -18.40 -35.47
C GLY A 59 8.51 -17.69 -35.35
N ASP A 60 8.90 -16.92 -36.37
CA ASP A 60 10.12 -16.12 -36.37
C ASP A 60 10.05 -14.97 -35.36
N THR A 61 8.92 -14.25 -35.30
CA THR A 61 8.70 -13.21 -34.28
C THR A 61 8.83 -13.80 -32.89
N MET A 62 8.15 -14.92 -32.61
CA MET A 62 8.24 -15.58 -31.31
C MET A 62 9.68 -15.99 -30.99
N ARG A 63 10.42 -16.62 -31.90
CA ARG A 63 11.83 -16.97 -31.64
C ARG A 63 12.72 -15.76 -31.36
N ARG A 64 12.53 -14.66 -32.11
CA ARG A 64 13.34 -13.44 -32.01
C ARG A 64 13.05 -12.68 -30.72
N PHE A 65 11.81 -12.64 -30.27
CA PHE A 65 11.36 -11.89 -29.10
C PHE A 65 11.13 -12.75 -27.84
N LEU A 66 11.25 -14.08 -27.91
CA LEU A 66 11.10 -14.97 -26.75
C LEU A 66 12.01 -14.57 -25.58
N PRO A 67 13.31 -14.27 -25.78
CA PRO A 67 14.18 -13.87 -24.68
C PRO A 67 13.69 -12.59 -24.00
N PHE A 68 13.21 -11.63 -24.80
CA PHE A 68 12.63 -10.39 -24.29
C PHE A 68 11.37 -10.66 -23.47
N LEU A 69 10.41 -11.43 -23.99
CA LEU A 69 9.18 -11.79 -23.29
C LEU A 69 9.44 -12.52 -21.96
N ILE A 70 10.41 -13.44 -21.93
CA ILE A 70 10.81 -14.15 -20.71
C ILE A 70 11.33 -13.15 -19.68
N ILE A 71 12.28 -12.28 -20.06
CA ILE A 71 12.86 -11.29 -19.16
C ILE A 71 11.76 -10.37 -18.62
N THR A 72 10.91 -9.82 -19.50
CA THR A 72 9.89 -8.86 -19.03
C THR A 72 8.82 -9.52 -18.17
N THR A 73 8.45 -10.78 -18.46
CA THR A 73 7.55 -11.56 -17.59
C THR A 73 8.20 -11.83 -16.23
N ALA A 74 9.50 -12.13 -16.20
CA ALA A 74 10.25 -12.34 -14.96
C ALA A 74 10.39 -11.05 -14.11
N LEU A 75 10.24 -9.87 -14.72
CA LEU A 75 10.19 -8.60 -13.98
C LEU A 75 8.83 -8.37 -13.29
N ILE A 76 7.74 -9.02 -13.75
CA ILE A 76 6.40 -8.82 -13.18
C ILE A 76 6.38 -9.11 -11.67
N PRO A 77 6.88 -10.26 -11.16
CA PRO A 77 6.90 -10.53 -9.72
C PRO A 77 7.67 -9.49 -8.91
N ALA A 78 8.79 -8.99 -9.43
CA ALA A 78 9.58 -7.96 -8.77
C ALA A 78 8.82 -6.63 -8.68
N PHE A 79 8.18 -6.22 -9.79
CA PHE A 79 7.38 -5.00 -9.84
C PHE A 79 6.13 -5.08 -8.95
N VAL A 80 5.45 -6.23 -8.96
CA VAL A 80 4.34 -6.56 -8.05
C VAL A 80 4.78 -6.42 -6.60
N TRP A 81 5.89 -7.07 -6.25
CA TRP A 81 6.41 -7.07 -4.88
C TRP A 81 6.76 -5.66 -4.40
N ASP A 82 7.43 -4.87 -5.25
CA ASP A 82 7.80 -3.50 -4.90
C ASP A 82 6.57 -2.59 -4.74
N THR A 83 5.60 -2.70 -5.67
CA THR A 83 4.34 -1.95 -5.60
C THR A 83 3.55 -2.29 -4.34
N LEU A 84 3.46 -3.58 -3.98
CA LEU A 84 2.80 -4.02 -2.75
C LEU A 84 3.52 -3.52 -1.51
N LYS A 85 4.86 -3.57 -1.50
CA LYS A 85 5.67 -3.08 -0.38
C LYS A 85 5.48 -1.57 -0.19
N LEU A 86 5.43 -0.81 -1.28
CA LEU A 86 5.15 0.62 -1.26
C LEU A 86 3.74 0.90 -0.73
N SER A 87 2.72 0.22 -1.26
CA SER A 87 1.33 0.35 -0.82
C SER A 87 1.16 0.07 0.68
N ASN A 88 1.83 -0.97 1.20
CA ASN A 88 1.79 -1.31 2.62
C ASN A 88 2.40 -0.23 3.53
N ARG A 89 3.39 0.52 3.04
CA ARG A 89 3.96 1.69 3.76
C ARG A 89 2.97 2.85 3.85
N PHE A 90 1.96 2.91 2.98
CA PHE A 90 0.87 3.88 3.06
C PHE A 90 -0.31 3.38 3.88
N ALA A 91 -0.79 2.17 3.58
CA ALA A 91 -2.03 1.63 4.14
C ALA A 91 -1.92 1.29 5.64
N GLY A 92 -0.79 0.69 6.05
CA GLY A 92 -0.57 0.28 7.44
C GLY A 92 -0.68 1.43 8.45
N PRO A 93 0.00 2.57 8.24
CA PRO A 93 -0.17 3.76 9.08
C PRO A 93 -1.59 4.30 9.11
N MET A 94 -2.27 4.39 7.96
CA MET A 94 -3.64 4.93 7.87
C MET A 94 -4.64 4.07 8.65
N LEU A 95 -4.52 2.74 8.59
CA LEU A 95 -5.36 1.84 9.36
C LEU A 95 -5.14 1.99 10.87
N ARG A 96 -3.89 2.22 11.31
CA ARG A 96 -3.58 2.49 12.72
C ARG A 96 -4.18 3.81 13.19
N LEU A 97 -4.11 4.85 12.35
CA LEU A 97 -4.73 6.15 12.64
C LEU A 97 -6.25 6.02 12.75
N ARG A 98 -6.90 5.32 11.81
CA ARG A 98 -8.35 5.07 11.85
C ARG A 98 -8.77 4.36 13.14
N ALA A 99 -8.00 3.36 13.58
CA ALA A 99 -8.28 2.66 14.83
C ALA A 99 -8.14 3.61 16.04
N ALA A 100 -7.08 4.42 16.09
CA ALA A 100 -6.88 5.42 17.14
C ALA A 100 -8.03 6.43 17.19
N LEU A 101 -8.49 6.93 16.06
CA LEU A 101 -9.64 7.84 15.98
C LEU A 101 -10.95 7.16 16.42
N ALA A 102 -11.13 5.88 16.12
CA ALA A 102 -12.29 5.13 16.60
C ALA A 102 -12.28 4.98 18.13
N ASP A 103 -11.12 4.68 18.72
CA ASP A 103 -10.95 4.61 20.18
C ASP A 103 -11.24 5.96 20.85
N ILE A 104 -10.78 7.08 20.29
CA ILE A 104 -11.12 8.44 20.78
C ILE A 104 -12.63 8.65 20.74
N LYS A 105 -13.29 8.31 19.63
CA LYS A 105 -14.74 8.46 19.49
C LYS A 105 -15.53 7.70 20.58
N GLU A 106 -14.97 6.60 21.06
CA GLU A 106 -15.58 5.77 22.11
C GLU A 106 -15.11 6.17 23.53
N GLY A 107 -14.38 7.27 23.66
CA GLY A 107 -13.88 7.79 24.95
C GLY A 107 -12.80 6.91 25.57
N ARG A 108 -12.16 6.02 24.79
CA ARG A 108 -11.12 5.13 25.29
C ARG A 108 -9.76 5.84 25.24
N ALA A 109 -8.93 5.56 26.24
CA ALA A 109 -7.56 6.06 26.29
C ALA A 109 -6.75 5.55 25.09
N VAL A 110 -6.17 6.47 24.32
CA VAL A 110 -5.40 6.16 23.11
C VAL A 110 -3.92 6.34 23.36
N LYS A 111 -3.13 5.33 23.00
CA LYS A 111 -1.67 5.40 23.11
C LYS A 111 -1.08 6.28 22.00
N PRO A 112 0.07 6.94 22.25
CA PRO A 112 0.76 7.71 21.23
C PRO A 112 1.01 6.88 19.97
N LEU A 113 0.66 7.47 18.82
CA LEU A 113 0.80 6.86 17.52
C LEU A 113 2.28 6.89 17.12
N THR A 114 2.85 5.72 16.83
CA THR A 114 4.21 5.61 16.28
C THR A 114 4.20 4.79 15.00
N PHE A 115 4.85 5.31 13.97
CA PHE A 115 4.98 4.65 12.67
C PHE A 115 6.44 4.26 12.43
N ARG A 116 6.69 3.31 11.53
CA ARG A 116 8.06 2.85 11.26
C ARG A 116 8.82 3.94 10.54
N GLY A 117 10.12 4.13 10.78
CA GLY A 117 10.89 5.24 10.20
C GLY A 117 10.85 5.36 8.66
N SER A 118 10.51 4.28 7.95
CA SER A 118 10.29 4.29 6.50
C SER A 118 8.85 4.54 6.07
N ASP A 119 7.88 4.76 6.96
CA ASP A 119 6.49 5.06 6.60
C ASP A 119 6.34 6.55 6.22
N PHE A 120 5.51 6.87 5.23
CA PHE A 120 5.36 8.25 4.72
C PHE A 120 4.63 9.22 5.67
N TRP A 121 3.94 8.69 6.67
CA TRP A 121 2.97 9.43 7.49
C TRP A 121 3.52 9.88 8.85
N GLN A 122 4.84 9.99 9.01
CA GLN A 122 5.47 10.36 10.28
C GLN A 122 4.94 11.68 10.84
N GLU A 123 4.80 12.68 9.98
CA GLU A 123 4.30 14.00 10.37
C GLU A 123 2.87 13.93 10.92
N ILE A 124 2.01 13.10 10.32
CA ILE A 124 0.64 12.91 10.82
C ILE A 124 0.65 12.26 12.21
N ALA A 125 1.52 11.28 12.46
CA ALA A 125 1.65 10.70 13.79
C ALA A 125 2.12 11.74 14.81
N THR A 126 3.10 12.59 14.45
CA THR A 126 3.57 13.69 15.29
C THR A 126 2.45 14.67 15.62
N ASN A 127 1.73 15.15 14.60
CA ASN A 127 0.63 16.10 14.78
C ASN A 127 -0.52 15.53 15.61
N PHE A 128 -0.87 14.26 15.38
CA PHE A 128 -1.87 13.55 16.17
C PHE A 128 -1.48 13.46 17.65
N ASN A 129 -0.23 13.07 17.94
CA ASN A 129 0.26 12.98 19.31
C ASN A 129 0.32 14.34 20.00
N LEU A 130 0.62 15.41 19.26
CA LEU A 130 0.61 16.77 19.78
C LEU A 130 -0.80 17.21 20.16
N ALA A 131 -1.80 16.92 19.30
CA ALA A 131 -3.19 17.23 19.58
C ALA A 131 -3.71 16.51 20.83
N MET A 132 -3.40 15.22 20.99
CA MET A 132 -3.77 14.46 22.18
C MET A 132 -3.17 15.05 23.47
N LYS A 133 -1.92 15.52 23.44
CA LYS A 133 -1.28 16.17 24.59
C LYS A 133 -1.92 17.51 24.96
N LEU A 134 -2.50 18.23 24.00
CA LEU A 134 -3.21 19.46 24.28
C LEU A 134 -4.53 19.18 25.00
N ASP A 135 -5.26 18.15 24.54
CA ASP A 135 -6.52 17.70 25.15
C ASP A 135 -6.34 17.25 26.62
N ASP A 136 -5.30 16.44 26.88
CA ASP A 136 -4.94 16.01 28.25
C ASP A 136 -4.65 17.20 29.17
N ARG A 137 -4.00 18.26 28.66
CA ARG A 137 -3.67 19.47 29.45
C ARG A 137 -4.89 20.35 29.75
N SER A 138 -5.86 20.42 28.84
CA SER A 138 -7.12 21.12 29.11
C SER A 138 -7.90 20.46 30.24
N GLY A 139 -8.00 19.13 30.24
CA GLY A 139 -8.69 18.40 31.30
C GLY A 139 -8.07 18.59 32.69
N ASP A 140 -6.73 18.66 32.77
CA ASP A 140 -6.01 18.86 34.04
C ASP A 140 -6.16 20.30 34.57
N THR A 141 -6.34 21.28 33.68
CA THR A 141 -6.54 22.69 34.05
C THR A 141 -7.93 22.92 34.64
N ASP A 142 -8.96 22.30 34.04
CA ASP A 142 -10.34 22.42 34.52
C ASP A 142 -10.53 21.71 35.87
N ALA A 143 -9.91 20.54 36.07
CA ALA A 143 -9.97 19.80 37.34
C ALA A 143 -9.30 20.55 38.51
N ASN A 144 -8.20 21.26 38.24
CA ASN A 144 -7.46 22.00 39.26
C ASN A 144 -8.14 23.37 39.60
N ALA A 145 -8.85 23.96 38.64
CA ALA A 145 -9.66 25.16 38.85
C ALA A 145 -10.88 24.88 39.76
N ASP A 146 -11.50 23.70 39.62
CA ASP A 146 -12.66 23.31 40.45
C ASP A 146 -12.26 23.04 41.91
N GLN A 147 -11.10 22.40 42.14
CA GLN A 147 -10.55 22.20 43.50
C GLN A 147 -10.17 23.49 44.21
N SER A 148 -9.62 24.47 43.50
CA SER A 148 -9.23 25.76 44.07
C SER A 148 -10.42 26.68 44.35
N ALA A 149 -11.54 26.51 43.63
CA ALA A 149 -12.80 27.20 43.94
C ALA A 149 -13.48 26.63 45.20
N ASP A 150 -13.43 25.32 45.42
CA ASP A 150 -14.01 24.66 46.60
C ASP A 150 -13.20 24.96 47.89
N GLU A 151 -11.87 25.09 47.80
CA GLU A 151 -11.02 25.48 48.94
C GLU A 151 -11.14 26.97 49.33
N ALA A 152 -11.47 27.85 48.39
CA ALA A 152 -11.68 29.28 48.67
C ALA A 152 -13.08 29.62 49.23
N GLY A 153 -13.98 28.64 49.24
CA GLY A 153 -15.35 28.75 49.76
C GLY A 153 -15.56 28.23 51.19
N GLN A 154 -14.52 27.72 51.85
CA GLN A 154 -14.50 27.35 53.28
C GLN A 154 -13.80 28.41 54.12
#